data_AF-A0A938H8X6-F1
#
_entry.id   AF-A0A938H8X6-F1
#
_cell.length_a   1.000
_cell.length_b   1.000
_cell.length_c   1.000
_cell.angle_alpha   90.00
_cell.angle_beta   90.00
_cell.angle_gamma   90.00
#
_symmetry.space_group_name_H-M   'P 1'
#
loop_
_entity.id
_entity.type
_entity.pdbx_description
1 polymer ?
#
loop_
_entity_poly.entity_id
_entity_poly.type
_entity_poly.pdbx_seq_one_letter_code
_entity_poly.pdbx_strand_id
1 'polypeptide(L)'
;MRPRIPLSTWVEAFLTDRFGNLTISNEDWREPSQGRSLKDYAKLYRPIRCPFRKEHTLSRQNLDETIATISEDGASRILCQHSSCSFNISKLNGEIRQAQWKAWGERTIETAPPIVTPQQLEATRLRKSQFWRDKAEAMPILQKPVSLDELTASSPATICGMSPAEMMKAHLGLFKPQDLIWTADRPTCTEPKYFRRAETLVNDPPLHSVFTAGSTFRDPKGSRRTENLSEKRFVIFEHDSLPKEQAVALLRHAEGRGMRLALVCDSGNKSVHGWAVAEEGIERWRGFFLASGFCQKTMRATQPARLAGATRRFEDGRPDTIQRLLYLNQKAVPWLN
;
A
#
# COMPACT_ATOMS: atom_id res chain seq x y z
N MET A 1 -7.46 43.88 23.48
CA MET A 1 -7.49 42.47 23.00
C MET A 1 -6.13 42.15 22.43
N ARG A 2 -5.57 40.95 22.66
CA ARG A 2 -4.33 40.54 21.99
C ARG A 2 -4.61 40.40 20.48
N PRO A 3 -3.69 40.84 19.60
CA PRO A 3 -3.86 40.61 18.17
C PRO A 3 -3.87 39.11 17.89
N ARG A 4 -4.75 38.68 16.98
CA ARG A 4 -4.71 37.31 16.45
C ARG A 4 -3.46 37.15 15.60
N ILE A 5 -2.87 35.96 15.63
CA ILE A 5 -1.71 35.64 14.80
C ILE A 5 -2.10 34.71 13.64
N PRO A 6 -1.34 34.74 12.52
CA PRO A 6 -1.52 33.79 11.43
C PRO A 6 -1.36 32.34 11.91
N LEU A 7 -2.16 31.42 11.35
CA LEU A 7 -2.10 30.00 11.72
C LEU A 7 -0.71 29.39 11.46
N SER A 8 0.00 29.83 10.42
CA SER A 8 1.37 29.42 10.13
C SER A 8 2.33 29.74 11.27
N THR A 9 2.28 30.98 11.78
CA THR A 9 3.08 31.44 12.92
C THR A 9 2.73 30.65 14.18
N TRP A 10 1.44 30.37 14.40
CA TRP A 10 1.01 29.57 15.55
C TRP A 10 1.51 28.12 15.48
N VAL A 11 1.44 27.46 14.32
CA VAL A 11 1.94 26.09 14.14
C VAL A 11 3.43 26.01 14.41
N GLU A 12 4.20 26.98 13.91
CA GLU A 12 5.64 27.06 14.17
C GLU A 12 5.91 27.20 15.67
N ALA A 13 5.27 28.15 16.35
CA ALA A 13 5.43 28.34 17.79
C ALA A 13 5.05 27.07 18.57
N PHE A 14 3.95 26.41 18.22
CA PHE A 14 3.51 25.15 18.84
C PHE A 14 4.56 24.04 18.70
N LEU A 15 5.13 23.88 17.50
CA LEU A 15 6.17 22.88 17.26
C LEU A 15 7.48 23.23 17.97
N THR A 16 7.86 24.51 17.99
CA THR A 16 9.07 24.99 18.64
C THR A 16 9.02 24.83 20.15
N ASP A 17 7.91 25.19 20.78
CA ASP A 17 7.69 25.00 22.22
C ASP A 17 7.88 23.54 22.64
N ARG A 18 7.40 22.63 21.79
CA ARG A 18 7.36 21.20 22.13
C ARG A 18 8.61 20.40 21.77
N PHE A 19 9.24 20.72 20.66
CA PHE A 19 10.34 19.93 20.09
C PHE A 19 11.62 20.74 19.87
N GLY A 20 11.63 22.01 20.24
CA GLY A 20 12.71 22.94 19.92
C GLY A 20 12.71 23.35 18.45
N ASN A 21 13.84 23.90 17.97
CA ASN A 21 13.93 24.35 16.58
C ASN A 21 13.96 23.16 15.60
N LEU A 22 12.84 22.99 14.88
CA LEU A 22 12.69 21.97 13.84
C LEU A 22 12.96 22.51 12.42
N THR A 23 13.42 23.74 12.26
CA THR A 23 13.61 24.36 10.94
C THR A 23 14.73 23.66 10.17
N ILE A 24 14.49 23.38 8.89
CA ILE A 24 15.51 22.96 7.92
C ILE A 24 15.92 24.21 7.13
N SER A 25 17.22 24.42 6.93
CA SER A 25 17.70 25.52 6.09
C SER A 25 17.31 25.25 4.62
N ASN A 26 17.08 26.30 3.83
CA ASN A 26 16.71 26.11 2.41
C ASN A 26 17.81 25.38 1.60
N GLU A 27 19.06 25.41 2.04
CA GLU A 27 20.19 24.73 1.41
C GLU A 27 20.22 23.22 1.71
N ASP A 28 19.66 22.82 2.85
CA ASP A 28 19.59 21.42 3.28
C ASP A 28 18.38 20.67 2.69
N TRP A 29 17.38 21.40 2.19
CA TRP A 29 16.15 20.82 1.65
C TRP A 29 16.27 20.45 0.17
N ARG A 30 16.04 19.18 -0.17
CA ARG A 30 15.96 18.74 -1.57
C ARG A 30 14.51 18.56 -1.98
N GLU A 31 14.00 19.49 -2.79
CA GLU A 31 12.65 19.36 -3.34
C GLU A 31 12.48 18.03 -4.10
N PRO A 32 11.39 17.27 -3.85
CA PRO A 32 11.15 16.01 -4.56
C PRO A 32 11.12 16.25 -6.06
N SER A 33 11.94 15.49 -6.81
CA SER A 33 12.14 15.71 -8.25
C SER A 33 10.91 15.40 -9.12
N GLN A 34 9.87 14.71 -8.61
CA GLN A 34 8.64 14.39 -9.35
C GLN A 34 7.39 14.22 -8.47
N GLY A 35 6.25 14.73 -8.95
CA GLY A 35 4.90 14.62 -8.36
C GLY A 35 4.10 15.92 -8.57
N ARG A 36 2.76 15.90 -8.44
CA ARG A 36 2.01 17.15 -8.21
C ARG A 36 2.57 17.77 -6.93
N SER A 37 2.99 19.02 -6.96
CA SER A 37 3.68 19.59 -5.81
C SER A 37 2.70 19.62 -4.65
N LEU A 38 3.08 19.12 -3.47
CA LEU A 38 2.29 19.32 -2.26
C LEU A 38 2.09 20.82 -1.96
N LYS A 39 2.92 21.70 -2.55
CA LYS A 39 2.75 23.15 -2.59
C LYS A 39 1.43 23.58 -3.25
N ASP A 40 0.94 22.81 -4.22
CA ASP A 40 -0.29 23.13 -4.97
C ASP A 40 -1.56 22.89 -4.15
N TYR A 41 -1.46 22.19 -3.01
CA TYR A 41 -2.60 21.76 -2.18
C TYR A 41 -2.60 22.35 -0.76
N ALA A 42 -1.62 23.20 -0.43
CA ALA A 42 -1.46 23.74 0.91
C ALA A 42 -1.19 25.25 0.87
N LYS A 43 -1.93 26.00 1.70
CA LYS A 43 -1.68 27.43 1.96
C LYS A 43 -0.31 27.66 2.61
N LEU A 44 0.18 26.66 3.33
CA LEU A 44 1.54 26.60 3.85
C LEU A 44 2.14 25.25 3.54
N TYR A 45 3.33 25.25 2.95
CA TYR A 45 4.19 24.08 2.79
C TYR A 45 5.55 24.42 3.41
N ARG A 46 5.92 23.76 4.51
CA ARG A 46 7.20 24.01 5.17
C ARG A 46 7.95 22.72 5.49
N PRO A 47 9.17 22.55 4.97
CA PRO A 47 10.04 21.46 5.39
C PRO A 47 10.54 21.67 6.81
N ILE A 48 10.47 20.61 7.62
CA ILE A 48 10.92 20.56 9.01
C ILE A 48 11.66 19.25 9.28
N ARG A 49 12.50 19.24 10.31
CA ARG A 49 13.09 18.01 10.85
C ARG A 49 11.98 17.19 11.50
N CYS A 50 11.98 15.89 11.26
CA CYS A 50 11.03 14.96 11.87
C CYS A 50 11.11 15.08 13.40
N PRO A 51 9.97 15.37 14.09
CA PRO A 51 9.95 15.41 15.55
C PRO A 51 10.37 14.08 16.21
N PHE A 52 10.22 12.96 15.50
CA PHE A 52 10.48 11.60 15.98
C PHE A 52 11.72 10.97 15.33
N ARG A 53 12.70 11.78 14.91
CA ARG A 53 13.93 11.33 14.25
C ARG A 53 14.62 10.13 14.91
N LYS A 54 14.60 10.08 16.24
CA LYS A 54 15.25 9.01 17.03
C LYS A 54 14.64 7.62 16.79
N GLU A 55 13.45 7.55 16.20
CA GLU A 55 12.70 6.32 15.92
C GLU A 55 12.80 5.87 14.45
N HIS A 56 13.66 6.52 13.66
CA HIS A 56 13.91 6.12 12.28
C HIS A 56 14.69 4.80 12.27
N THR A 57 14.12 3.75 11.69
CA THR A 57 14.73 2.41 11.64
C THR A 57 15.61 2.17 10.41
N LEU A 58 15.67 3.11 9.46
CA LEU A 58 16.42 2.97 8.21
C LEU A 58 17.33 4.18 7.97
N SER A 59 18.60 3.91 7.67
CA SER A 59 19.64 4.89 7.32
C SER A 59 19.53 5.40 5.88
N ARG A 60 18.32 5.78 5.42
CA ARG A 60 18.22 6.51 4.15
C ARG A 60 18.75 7.93 4.36
N GLN A 61 19.85 8.26 3.68
CA GLN A 61 20.61 9.51 3.84
C GLN A 61 19.82 10.81 3.50
N ASN A 62 18.59 10.72 2.98
CA ASN A 62 17.84 11.88 2.47
C ASN A 62 16.53 12.23 3.22
N LEU A 63 16.21 11.70 4.40
CA LEU A 63 14.80 11.72 4.86
C LEU A 63 14.48 12.05 6.33
N ASP A 64 15.30 12.82 7.06
CA ASP A 64 14.76 13.48 8.28
C ASP A 64 13.70 14.56 7.97
N GLU A 65 13.49 14.79 6.68
CA GLU A 65 12.54 15.66 6.03
C GLU A 65 11.08 15.23 6.28
N THR A 66 10.40 16.03 7.09
CA THR A 66 8.96 15.99 7.34
C THR A 66 8.36 17.30 6.87
N ILE A 67 7.10 17.29 6.47
CA ILE A 67 6.44 18.50 5.96
C ILE A 67 5.37 18.94 6.94
N ALA A 68 5.45 20.17 7.40
CA ALA A 68 4.33 20.86 8.03
C ALA A 68 3.48 21.51 6.93
N THR A 69 2.18 21.24 6.97
CA THR A 69 1.21 21.73 5.98
C THR A 69 0.05 22.42 6.66
N ILE A 70 -0.48 23.46 6.01
CA ILE A 70 -1.82 24.00 6.29
C ILE A 70 -2.63 23.81 5.01
N SER A 71 -3.63 22.95 5.03
CA SER A 71 -4.51 22.75 3.88
C SER A 71 -5.44 23.95 3.67
N GLU A 72 -6.05 24.03 2.49
CA GLU A 72 -6.94 25.15 2.12
C GLU A 72 -8.11 25.35 3.10
N ASP A 73 -8.60 24.25 3.67
CA ASP A 73 -9.63 24.18 4.72
C ASP A 73 -9.15 24.66 6.11
N GLY A 74 -7.90 25.11 6.23
CA GLY A 74 -7.32 25.59 7.49
C GLY A 74 -6.83 24.48 8.42
N ALA A 75 -6.72 23.22 7.97
CA ALA A 75 -6.18 22.14 8.82
C ALA A 75 -4.65 22.14 8.86
N SER A 76 -4.08 22.21 10.05
CA SER A 76 -2.63 22.04 10.24
C SER A 76 -2.26 20.56 10.40
N ARG A 77 -1.25 20.08 9.66
CA ARG A 77 -0.79 18.68 9.69
C ARG A 77 0.71 18.54 9.50
N ILE A 78 1.27 17.51 10.13
CA ILE A 78 2.63 17.02 9.95
C ILE A 78 2.58 15.74 9.12
N LEU A 79 3.38 15.69 8.05
CA LEU A 79 3.46 14.57 7.11
C LEU A 79 4.89 14.03 7.08
N CYS A 80 5.09 12.84 7.62
CA CYS A 80 6.36 12.12 7.58
C CYS A 80 6.23 10.92 6.64
N GLN A 81 7.28 10.66 5.84
CA GLN A 81 7.30 9.52 4.92
C GLN A 81 7.70 8.20 5.59
N HIS A 82 8.23 8.26 6.82
CA HIS A 82 8.65 7.08 7.55
C HIS A 82 7.47 6.30 8.12
N SER A 83 7.40 5.01 7.80
CA SER A 83 6.41 4.10 8.37
C SER A 83 6.52 3.99 9.88
N SER A 84 7.74 4.05 10.44
CA SER A 84 7.95 3.98 11.89
C SER A 84 7.32 5.17 12.63
N CYS A 85 7.26 6.35 12.00
CA CYS A 85 6.67 7.54 12.60
C CYS A 85 5.14 7.60 12.50
N SER A 86 4.49 6.69 11.77
CA SER A 86 3.06 6.79 11.43
C SER A 86 2.15 6.95 12.66
N PHE A 87 2.39 6.16 13.72
CA PHE A 87 1.63 6.22 14.96
C PHE A 87 1.83 7.56 15.69
N ASN A 88 3.09 7.96 15.90
CA ASN A 88 3.43 9.16 16.65
C ASN A 88 3.04 10.45 15.91
N ILE A 89 3.17 10.47 14.59
CA ILE A 89 2.68 11.56 13.73
C ILE A 89 1.16 11.64 13.76
N SER A 90 0.45 10.50 13.76
CA SER A 90 -1.01 10.50 13.90
C SER A 90 -1.44 11.08 15.26
N LYS A 91 -0.74 10.73 16.34
CA LYS A 91 -0.99 11.29 17.68
C LYS A 91 -0.73 12.80 17.71
N LEU A 92 0.42 13.24 17.21
CA LEU A 92 0.81 14.65 17.12
C LEU A 92 -0.21 15.47 16.31
N ASN A 93 -0.68 14.96 15.17
CA ASN A 93 -1.72 15.61 14.38
C ASN A 93 -3.05 15.74 15.14
N GLY A 94 -3.39 14.77 15.99
CA GLY A 94 -4.54 14.86 16.89
C GLY A 94 -4.38 15.99 17.91
N GLU A 95 -3.21 16.10 18.52
CA GLU A 95 -2.88 17.14 19.50
C GLU A 95 -2.83 18.53 18.88
N ILE A 96 -2.20 18.69 17.71
CA ILE A 96 -2.21 19.94 16.93
C ILE A 96 -3.65 20.38 16.67
N ARG A 97 -4.52 19.46 16.23
CA ARG A 97 -5.92 19.78 15.95
C ARG A 97 -6.68 20.24 17.20
N GLN A 98 -6.49 19.56 18.34
CA GLN A 98 -7.11 19.96 19.61
C GLN A 98 -6.61 21.35 20.06
N ALA A 99 -5.30 21.57 20.00
CA ALA A 99 -4.69 22.85 20.37
C ALA A 99 -5.13 23.98 19.43
N GLN A 100 -5.29 23.70 18.14
CA GLN A 100 -5.78 24.67 17.15
C GLN A 100 -7.23 25.10 17.45
N TRP A 101 -8.11 24.16 17.81
CA TRP A 101 -9.48 24.46 18.23
C TRP A 101 -9.52 25.34 19.48
N LYS A 102 -8.68 25.03 20.48
CA LYS A 102 -8.54 25.84 21.69
C LYS A 102 -8.06 27.26 21.37
N ALA A 103 -7.00 27.38 20.58
CA ALA A 103 -6.43 28.66 20.16
C ALA A 103 -7.44 29.54 19.41
N TRP A 104 -8.25 28.94 18.53
CA TRP A 104 -9.30 29.66 17.81
C TRP A 104 -10.41 30.14 18.75
N GLY A 105 -10.87 29.29 19.67
CA GLY A 105 -11.87 29.65 20.69
C GLY A 105 -11.41 30.78 21.61
N GLU A 106 -10.13 30.78 21.99
CA GLU A 106 -9.47 31.84 22.76
C GLU A 106 -9.16 33.10 21.93
N ARG A 107 -9.49 33.10 20.63
CA ARG A 107 -9.21 34.20 19.68
C ARG A 107 -7.73 34.55 19.61
N THR A 108 -6.83 33.55 19.69
CA THR A 108 -5.39 33.74 19.53
C THR A 108 -4.94 33.57 18.08
N ILE A 109 -5.69 32.82 17.26
CA ILE A 109 -5.40 32.61 15.84
C ILE A 109 -6.49 33.18 14.91
N GLU A 110 -6.09 33.54 13.70
CA GLU A 110 -6.98 34.12 12.68
C GLU A 110 -7.84 33.07 11.96
N THR A 111 -7.24 31.92 11.62
CA THR A 111 -7.87 30.89 10.80
C THR A 111 -8.67 29.92 11.65
N ALA A 112 -9.94 29.74 11.32
CA ALA A 112 -10.77 28.71 11.94
C ALA A 112 -10.26 27.30 11.56
N PRO A 113 -10.20 26.35 12.50
CA PRO A 113 -9.98 24.96 12.16
C PRO A 113 -11.12 24.44 11.27
N PRO A 114 -10.88 23.40 10.45
CA PRO A 114 -11.92 22.81 9.63
C PRO A 114 -13.05 22.26 10.51
N ILE A 115 -14.27 22.70 10.24
CA ILE A 115 -15.47 22.20 10.90
C ILE A 115 -15.78 20.82 10.30
N VAL A 116 -15.70 19.79 11.12
CA VAL A 116 -16.12 18.45 10.72
C VAL A 116 -17.64 18.42 10.71
N THR A 117 -18.25 18.20 9.55
CA THR A 117 -19.71 18.16 9.44
C THR A 117 -20.28 16.94 10.19
N PRO A 118 -21.53 16.99 10.66
CA PRO A 118 -22.19 15.82 11.24
C PRO A 118 -22.11 14.57 10.33
N GLN A 119 -22.22 14.77 9.02
CA GLN A 119 -22.08 13.71 8.02
C GLN A 119 -20.66 13.10 8.00
N GLN A 120 -19.61 13.92 8.11
CA GLN A 120 -18.22 13.44 8.16
C GLN A 120 -17.91 12.71 9.48
N LEU A 121 -18.47 13.18 10.60
CA LEU A 121 -18.38 12.49 11.88
C LEU A 121 -19.06 11.12 11.81
N GLU A 122 -20.26 11.07 11.24
CA GLU A 122 -20.99 9.82 11.08
C GLU A 122 -20.28 8.85 10.14
N ALA A 123 -19.79 9.32 8.99
CA ALA A 123 -18.95 8.52 8.10
C ALA A 123 -17.69 7.98 8.80
N THR A 124 -17.07 8.77 9.68
CA THR A 124 -15.92 8.34 10.49
C THR A 124 -16.30 7.27 11.51
N ARG A 125 -17.44 7.43 12.19
CA ARG A 125 -17.98 6.44 13.13
C ARG A 125 -18.28 5.14 12.41
N LEU A 126 -19.00 5.18 11.29
CA LEU A 126 -19.33 4.02 10.47
C LEU A 126 -18.06 3.28 10.02
N ARG A 127 -17.02 4.00 9.56
CA ARG A 127 -15.71 3.41 9.20
C ARG A 127 -15.03 2.72 10.39
N LYS A 128 -15.02 3.35 11.56
CA LYS A 128 -14.45 2.74 12.79
C LYS A 128 -15.23 1.51 13.21
N SER A 129 -16.56 1.59 13.22
CA SER A 129 -17.44 0.46 13.54
C SER A 129 -17.22 -0.70 12.57
N GLN A 130 -17.10 -0.41 11.27
CA GLN A 130 -16.78 -1.42 10.26
C GLN A 130 -15.41 -2.06 10.51
N PHE A 131 -14.37 -1.26 10.77
CA PHE A 131 -13.04 -1.76 11.09
C PHE A 131 -13.06 -2.74 12.27
N TRP A 132 -13.79 -2.42 13.34
CA TRP A 132 -13.89 -3.30 14.50
C TRP A 132 -14.70 -4.57 14.22
N ARG A 133 -15.76 -4.49 13.40
CA ARG A 133 -16.50 -5.67 12.93
C ARG A 133 -15.61 -6.60 12.09
N ASP A 134 -14.90 -6.03 11.13
CA ASP A 134 -13.96 -6.75 10.27
C ASP A 134 -12.84 -7.41 11.09
N LYS A 135 -12.29 -6.68 12.05
CA LYS A 135 -11.28 -7.20 12.97
C LYS A 135 -11.84 -8.35 13.83
N ALA A 136 -13.04 -8.19 14.37
CA ALA A 136 -13.71 -9.24 15.14
C ALA A 136 -14.01 -10.49 14.29
N GLU A 137 -14.34 -10.32 13.01
CA GLU A 137 -14.47 -11.43 12.04
C GLU A 137 -13.12 -12.14 11.82
N ALA A 138 -12.03 -11.40 11.70
CA ALA A 138 -10.69 -11.94 11.43
C ALA A 138 -10.09 -12.74 12.60
N MET A 139 -10.31 -12.30 13.84
CA MET A 139 -9.69 -12.89 15.04
C MET A 139 -9.89 -14.41 15.19
N PRO A 140 -11.11 -14.98 15.10
CA PRO A 140 -11.30 -16.43 15.22
C PRO A 140 -10.66 -17.22 14.06
N ILE A 141 -10.48 -16.62 12.89
CA ILE A 141 -9.85 -17.26 11.72
C ILE A 141 -8.34 -17.37 11.94
N LEU A 142 -7.72 -16.35 12.52
CA LEU A 142 -6.29 -16.36 12.85
C LEU A 142 -5.89 -17.46 13.84
N GLN A 143 -6.85 -17.96 14.64
CA GLN A 143 -6.65 -19.09 15.55
C GLN A 143 -6.75 -20.46 14.85
N LYS A 144 -7.10 -20.49 13.56
CA LYS A 144 -7.29 -21.69 12.74
C LYS A 144 -6.44 -21.59 11.46
N PRO A 145 -5.10 -21.68 11.57
CA PRO A 145 -4.22 -21.60 10.42
C PRO A 145 -4.51 -22.72 9.41
N VAL A 146 -4.34 -22.42 8.13
CA VAL A 146 -4.47 -23.39 7.02
C VAL A 146 -3.06 -23.73 6.55
N SER A 147 -2.71 -25.02 6.52
CA SER A 147 -1.38 -25.43 6.07
C SER A 147 -1.17 -25.13 4.58
N LEU A 148 0.08 -24.86 4.17
CA LEU A 148 0.37 -24.57 2.75
C LEU A 148 0.15 -25.80 1.85
N ASP A 149 0.32 -27.00 2.39
CA ASP A 149 0.04 -28.25 1.68
C ASP A 149 -1.47 -28.45 1.49
N GLU A 150 -2.28 -28.16 2.51
CA GLU A 150 -3.76 -28.16 2.39
C GLU A 150 -4.23 -27.12 1.37
N LEU A 151 -3.65 -25.92 1.37
CA LEU A 151 -3.93 -24.91 0.35
C LEU A 151 -3.60 -25.43 -1.07
N THR A 152 -2.43 -26.04 -1.23
CA THR A 152 -1.97 -26.59 -2.50
C THR A 152 -2.89 -27.72 -2.98
N ALA A 153 -3.26 -28.62 -2.07
CA ALA A 153 -4.14 -29.75 -2.36
C ALA A 153 -5.58 -29.31 -2.68
N SER A 154 -6.04 -28.20 -2.12
CA SER A 154 -7.37 -27.63 -2.38
C SER A 154 -7.43 -26.69 -3.59
N SER A 155 -6.31 -26.49 -4.29
CA SER A 155 -6.25 -25.70 -5.52
C SER A 155 -7.16 -26.28 -6.61
N PRO A 156 -8.09 -25.50 -7.21
CA PRO A 156 -8.95 -25.98 -8.29
C PRO A 156 -8.21 -26.45 -9.55
N ALA A 157 -7.02 -25.89 -9.80
CA ALA A 157 -6.11 -26.38 -10.82
C ALA A 157 -4.96 -27.18 -10.20
N THR A 158 -4.52 -28.23 -10.90
CA THR A 158 -3.35 -29.04 -10.52
C THR A 158 -2.09 -28.20 -10.62
N ILE A 159 -1.48 -27.89 -9.47
CA ILE A 159 -0.23 -27.11 -9.41
C ILE A 159 0.94 -27.91 -8.81
N CYS A 160 0.67 -29.07 -8.22
CA CYS A 160 1.71 -29.94 -7.67
C CYS A 160 2.62 -30.45 -8.80
N GLY A 161 3.93 -30.32 -8.62
CA GLY A 161 4.92 -30.75 -9.61
C GLY A 161 5.19 -29.78 -10.76
N MET A 162 4.50 -28.62 -10.81
CA MET A 162 4.81 -27.60 -11.82
C MET A 162 6.27 -27.14 -11.73
N SER A 163 6.93 -27.06 -12.87
CA SER A 163 8.20 -26.38 -13.03
C SER A 163 8.04 -24.87 -12.82
N PRO A 164 9.14 -24.14 -12.52
CA PRO A 164 9.12 -22.68 -12.44
C PRO A 164 8.51 -21.99 -13.66
N ALA A 165 8.81 -22.49 -14.87
CA ALA A 165 8.26 -21.95 -16.11
C ALA A 165 6.73 -22.18 -16.20
N GLU A 166 6.22 -23.34 -15.80
CA GLU A 166 4.78 -23.64 -15.79
C GLU A 166 4.04 -22.78 -14.77
N MET A 167 4.59 -22.56 -13.57
CA MET A 167 4.01 -21.65 -12.58
C MET A 167 3.90 -20.22 -13.13
N MET A 168 4.95 -19.75 -13.82
CA MET A 168 4.99 -18.42 -14.41
C MET A 168 3.96 -18.27 -15.53
N LYS A 169 3.86 -19.27 -16.42
CA LYS A 169 2.83 -19.33 -17.46
C LYS A 169 1.43 -19.35 -16.87
N ALA A 170 1.19 -20.14 -15.84
CA ALA A 170 -0.10 -20.22 -15.17
C ALA A 170 -0.52 -18.90 -14.53
N HIS A 171 0.41 -18.18 -13.89
CA HIS A 171 0.16 -16.86 -13.31
C HIS A 171 -0.13 -15.82 -14.41
N LEU A 172 0.74 -15.70 -15.42
CA LEU A 172 0.59 -14.72 -16.49
C LEU A 172 -0.61 -15.01 -17.40
N GLY A 173 -0.99 -16.28 -17.52
CA GLY A 173 -2.18 -16.74 -18.22
C GLY A 173 -3.50 -16.34 -17.54
N LEU A 174 -3.47 -15.71 -16.37
CA LEU A 174 -4.66 -15.15 -15.75
C LEU A 174 -5.10 -13.81 -16.36
N PHE A 175 -4.29 -13.20 -17.22
CA PHE A 175 -4.61 -11.98 -17.95
C PHE A 175 -5.17 -12.30 -19.34
N LYS A 176 -5.85 -11.32 -19.97
CA LYS A 176 -6.27 -11.49 -21.37
C LYS A 176 -5.05 -11.49 -22.29
N PRO A 177 -5.02 -12.26 -23.39
CA PRO A 177 -3.88 -12.33 -24.31
C PRO A 177 -3.30 -10.96 -24.74
N GLN A 178 -4.19 -9.99 -25.02
CA GLN A 178 -3.87 -8.63 -25.45
C GLN A 178 -3.48 -7.66 -24.32
N ASP A 179 -3.66 -8.06 -23.06
CA ASP A 179 -3.35 -7.18 -21.93
C ASP A 179 -1.85 -6.89 -21.92
N LEU A 180 -1.49 -5.61 -21.84
CA LEU A 180 -0.11 -5.18 -21.65
C LEU A 180 0.23 -5.25 -20.16
N ILE A 181 1.15 -6.15 -19.82
CA ILE A 181 1.56 -6.46 -18.44
C ILE A 181 2.97 -5.94 -18.21
N TRP A 182 3.20 -5.42 -17.00
CA TRP A 182 4.55 -5.09 -16.54
C TRP A 182 5.18 -6.29 -15.82
N THR A 183 6.38 -6.68 -16.21
CA THR A 183 7.21 -7.69 -15.54
C THR A 183 8.65 -7.22 -15.46
N ALA A 184 9.29 -7.29 -14.30
CA ALA A 184 10.68 -6.85 -14.14
C ALA A 184 11.44 -7.60 -13.04
N ASP A 185 12.77 -7.48 -13.06
CA ASP A 185 13.68 -7.94 -12.02
C ASP A 185 13.67 -7.01 -10.79
N ARG A 186 13.40 -5.72 -10.98
CA ARG A 186 13.36 -4.71 -9.93
C ARG A 186 12.06 -3.90 -9.94
N PRO A 187 11.52 -3.51 -8.77
CA PRO A 187 10.27 -2.77 -8.67
C PRO A 187 10.33 -1.35 -9.24
N THR A 188 11.55 -0.82 -9.43
CA THR A 188 11.83 0.54 -9.92
C THR A 188 11.98 0.63 -11.43
N CYS A 189 11.95 -0.50 -12.15
CA CYS A 189 12.08 -0.52 -13.60
C CYS A 189 10.87 0.09 -14.30
N THR A 190 11.13 0.97 -15.27
CA THR A 190 10.11 1.76 -15.99
C THR A 190 10.29 1.75 -17.50
N GLU A 191 11.32 1.07 -18.01
CA GLU A 191 11.66 1.05 -19.43
C GLU A 191 10.64 0.24 -20.25
N PRO A 192 10.45 0.59 -21.54
CA PRO A 192 9.38 -0.02 -22.33
C PRO A 192 9.47 -1.54 -22.50
N LYS A 193 10.69 -2.09 -22.47
CA LYS A 193 10.93 -3.54 -22.58
C LYS A 193 10.28 -4.38 -21.47
N TYR A 194 9.94 -3.77 -20.33
CA TYR A 194 9.27 -4.46 -19.22
C TYR A 194 7.76 -4.55 -19.40
N PHE A 195 7.20 -3.89 -20.43
CA PHE A 195 5.79 -3.96 -20.77
C PHE A 195 5.61 -4.85 -22.00
N ARG A 196 5.06 -6.04 -21.80
CA ARG A 196 4.82 -7.02 -22.87
C ARG A 196 3.40 -7.55 -22.77
N ARG A 197 2.86 -8.01 -23.90
CA ARG A 197 1.53 -8.62 -23.91
C ARG A 197 1.53 -9.94 -23.16
N ALA A 198 0.41 -10.27 -22.52
CA ALA A 198 0.24 -11.52 -21.79
C ALA A 198 0.54 -12.73 -22.67
N GLU A 199 0.02 -12.76 -23.91
CA GLU A 199 0.26 -13.83 -24.88
C GLU A 199 1.76 -14.08 -25.14
N THR A 200 2.53 -12.99 -25.27
CA THR A 200 3.96 -13.06 -25.49
C THR A 200 4.67 -13.61 -24.26
N LEU A 201 4.29 -13.15 -23.07
CA LEU A 201 4.88 -13.58 -21.82
C LEU A 201 4.54 -15.03 -21.46
N VAL A 202 3.37 -15.54 -21.85
CA VAL A 202 3.00 -16.95 -21.65
C VAL A 202 3.77 -17.87 -22.61
N ASN A 203 3.96 -17.45 -23.86
CA ASN A 203 4.73 -18.23 -24.84
C ASN A 203 6.24 -18.19 -24.56
N ASP A 204 6.75 -17.05 -24.10
CA ASP A 204 8.15 -16.78 -23.78
C ASP A 204 8.27 -16.19 -22.35
N PRO A 205 8.25 -17.04 -21.30
CA PRO A 205 8.27 -16.60 -19.91
C PRO A 205 9.52 -15.79 -19.56
N PRO A 206 9.37 -14.63 -18.90
CA PRO A 206 10.50 -13.77 -18.55
C PRO A 206 11.25 -14.34 -17.33
N LEU A 207 12.10 -15.34 -17.52
CA LEU A 207 12.78 -16.08 -16.44
C LEU A 207 13.62 -15.21 -15.49
N HIS A 208 14.03 -14.01 -15.92
CA HIS A 208 14.77 -13.05 -15.10
C HIS A 208 13.88 -12.09 -14.30
N SER A 209 12.59 -12.01 -14.62
CA SER A 209 11.65 -11.15 -13.92
C SER A 209 11.18 -11.81 -12.64
N VAL A 210 11.21 -11.06 -11.54
CA VAL A 210 10.75 -11.51 -10.22
C VAL A 210 9.52 -10.77 -9.72
N PHE A 211 9.08 -9.76 -10.46
CA PHE A 211 7.90 -8.96 -10.16
C PHE A 211 6.96 -8.88 -11.35
N THR A 212 5.68 -8.70 -11.04
CA THR A 212 4.63 -8.26 -11.96
C THR A 212 3.67 -7.31 -11.24
N ALA A 213 2.52 -6.97 -11.81
CA ALA A 213 1.50 -6.12 -11.19
C ALA A 213 0.09 -6.66 -11.44
N GLY A 214 -0.85 -6.38 -10.53
CA GLY A 214 -2.26 -6.77 -10.65
C GLY A 214 -3.06 -6.00 -11.70
N SER A 215 -2.43 -5.09 -12.44
CA SER A 215 -3.09 -4.22 -13.41
C SER A 215 -2.42 -4.29 -14.77
N THR A 216 -3.14 -3.81 -15.77
CA THR A 216 -2.71 -3.74 -17.17
C THR A 216 -2.48 -2.29 -17.57
N PHE A 217 -1.70 -2.09 -18.62
CA PHE A 217 -1.22 -0.77 -19.03
C PHE A 217 -1.67 -0.41 -20.45
N ARG A 218 -1.70 0.88 -20.78
CA ARG A 218 -2.13 1.37 -22.10
C ARG A 218 -0.97 1.43 -23.09
N ASP A 219 0.15 1.97 -22.64
CA ASP A 219 1.31 2.26 -23.48
C ASP A 219 2.58 1.65 -22.87
N PRO A 220 3.36 0.85 -23.64
CA PRO A 220 4.65 0.34 -23.17
C PRO A 220 5.66 1.46 -22.91
N LYS A 221 5.54 2.62 -23.57
CA LYS A 221 6.41 3.79 -23.31
C LYS A 221 6.01 4.57 -22.06
N GLY A 222 4.85 4.27 -21.49
CA GLY A 222 4.42 4.84 -20.23
C GLY A 222 5.16 4.24 -19.04
N SER A 223 4.88 4.78 -17.86
CA SER A 223 5.42 4.26 -16.59
C SER A 223 4.36 3.47 -15.83
N ARG A 224 4.78 2.75 -14.78
CA ARG A 224 3.89 2.03 -13.85
C ARG A 224 3.16 3.00 -12.91
N ARG A 225 2.34 3.88 -13.49
CA ARG A 225 1.56 4.93 -12.80
C ARG A 225 0.08 4.82 -13.16
N THR A 226 -0.76 5.44 -12.33
CA THR A 226 -2.21 5.38 -12.46
C THR A 226 -2.69 5.92 -13.82
N GLU A 227 -2.00 6.92 -14.35
CA GLU A 227 -2.33 7.56 -15.63
C GLU A 227 -2.14 6.61 -16.84
N ASN A 228 -1.23 5.64 -16.73
CA ASN A 228 -0.99 4.64 -17.77
C ASN A 228 -1.78 3.34 -17.54
N LEU A 229 -2.65 3.27 -16.53
CA LEU A 229 -3.46 2.07 -16.28
C LEU A 229 -4.55 1.91 -17.33
N SER A 230 -4.61 0.75 -17.95
CA SER A 230 -5.76 0.34 -18.76
C SER A 230 -6.85 -0.20 -17.86
N GLU A 231 -6.59 -1.30 -17.16
CA GLU A 231 -7.54 -1.92 -16.23
C GLU A 231 -6.84 -2.38 -14.95
N LYS A 232 -7.53 -2.26 -13.81
CA LYS A 232 -7.16 -2.95 -12.57
C LYS A 232 -7.81 -4.32 -12.61
N ARG A 233 -7.05 -5.38 -12.93
CA ARG A 233 -7.57 -6.76 -13.03
C ARG A 233 -7.66 -7.42 -11.65
N PHE A 234 -6.67 -7.16 -10.79
CA PHE A 234 -6.53 -7.79 -9.49
C PHE A 234 -6.25 -6.80 -8.37
N VAL A 235 -6.72 -7.13 -7.17
CA VAL A 235 -6.27 -6.56 -5.90
C VAL A 235 -5.39 -7.60 -5.22
N ILE A 236 -4.21 -7.17 -4.77
CA ILE A 236 -3.21 -8.05 -4.17
C ILE A 236 -3.19 -7.80 -2.67
N PHE A 237 -3.43 -8.87 -1.93
CA PHE A 237 -3.40 -8.89 -0.47
C PHE A 237 -2.11 -9.54 -0.01
N GLU A 238 -1.23 -8.75 0.61
CA GLU A 238 0.02 -9.21 1.23
C GLU A 238 0.03 -8.88 2.72
N HIS A 239 0.52 -9.82 3.52
CA HIS A 239 0.84 -9.59 4.92
C HIS A 239 2.31 -9.98 5.19
N ASP A 240 3.07 -9.06 5.77
CA ASP A 240 4.53 -9.24 6.01
C ASP A 240 4.87 -9.82 7.39
N SER A 241 4.00 -9.66 8.39
CA SER A 241 4.27 -10.05 9.78
C SER A 241 3.52 -11.28 10.29
N LEU A 242 2.40 -11.68 9.67
CA LEU A 242 1.68 -12.89 10.03
C LEU A 242 2.42 -14.11 9.45
N PRO A 243 2.41 -15.25 10.18
CA PRO A 243 2.71 -16.55 9.58
C PRO A 243 1.88 -16.78 8.32
N LYS A 244 2.47 -17.45 7.32
CA LYS A 244 1.87 -17.64 6.01
C LYS A 244 0.53 -18.37 6.10
N GLU A 245 0.46 -19.38 6.95
CA GLU A 245 -0.70 -20.24 7.20
C GLU A 245 -1.89 -19.44 7.75
N GLN A 246 -1.63 -18.42 8.57
CA GLN A 246 -2.65 -17.51 9.08
C GLN A 246 -3.13 -16.52 7.99
N ALA A 247 -2.20 -15.99 7.19
CA ALA A 247 -2.56 -15.13 6.07
C ALA A 247 -3.39 -15.89 5.02
N VAL A 248 -3.03 -17.15 4.75
CA VAL A 248 -3.80 -18.06 3.88
C VAL A 248 -5.18 -18.35 4.46
N ALA A 249 -5.30 -18.61 5.77
CA ALA A 249 -6.59 -18.84 6.40
C ALA A 249 -7.57 -17.67 6.17
N LEU A 250 -7.09 -16.43 6.27
CA LEU A 250 -7.89 -15.23 5.98
C LEU A 250 -8.29 -15.15 4.49
N LEU A 251 -7.38 -15.48 3.57
CA LEU A 251 -7.68 -15.52 2.13
C LEU A 251 -8.75 -16.57 1.81
N ARG A 252 -8.65 -17.76 2.40
CA ARG A 252 -9.60 -18.87 2.22
C ARG A 252 -10.97 -18.58 2.83
N HIS A 253 -11.00 -17.96 4.00
CA HIS A 253 -12.26 -17.47 4.58
C HIS A 253 -12.94 -16.47 3.66
N ALA A 254 -12.17 -15.53 3.10
CA ALA A 254 -12.71 -14.53 2.20
C ALA A 254 -13.27 -15.16 0.92
N GLU A 255 -12.55 -16.12 0.35
CA GLU A 255 -13.01 -16.88 -0.81
C GLU A 255 -14.29 -17.69 -0.53
N GLY A 256 -14.35 -18.40 0.60
CA GLY A 256 -15.54 -19.15 1.01
C GLY A 256 -16.79 -18.29 1.23
N ARG A 257 -16.62 -16.96 1.29
CA ARG A 257 -17.69 -15.97 1.41
C ARG A 257 -17.86 -15.12 0.15
N GLY A 258 -17.37 -15.61 -0.99
CA GLY A 258 -17.63 -15.04 -2.30
C GLY A 258 -16.54 -14.12 -2.86
N MET A 259 -15.38 -13.97 -2.20
CA MET A 259 -14.25 -13.31 -2.85
C MET A 259 -13.72 -14.19 -3.99
N ARG A 260 -13.60 -13.63 -5.19
CA ARG A 260 -12.97 -14.32 -6.34
C ARG A 260 -11.44 -14.33 -6.20
N LEU A 261 -10.92 -15.27 -5.41
CA LEU A 261 -9.48 -15.51 -5.28
C LEU A 261 -8.98 -16.30 -6.50
N ALA A 262 -8.09 -15.69 -7.29
CA ALA A 262 -7.56 -16.28 -8.51
C ALA A 262 -6.26 -17.06 -8.27
N LEU A 263 -5.37 -16.56 -7.42
CA LEU A 263 -4.14 -17.27 -7.06
C LEU A 263 -3.61 -16.89 -5.68
N VAL A 264 -2.76 -17.75 -5.11
CA VAL A 264 -1.89 -17.43 -3.97
C VAL A 264 -0.45 -17.75 -4.33
N CYS A 265 0.44 -16.78 -4.16
CA CYS A 265 1.87 -16.90 -4.43
C CYS A 265 2.67 -16.77 -3.14
N ASP A 266 3.55 -17.73 -2.85
CA ASP A 266 4.61 -17.56 -1.86
C ASP A 266 5.68 -16.61 -2.43
N SER A 267 6.05 -15.58 -1.66
CA SER A 267 7.08 -14.62 -2.07
C SER A 267 8.52 -15.18 -2.07
N GLY A 268 8.71 -16.44 -1.70
CA GLY A 268 10.02 -17.05 -1.47
C GLY A 268 10.66 -16.59 -0.15
N ASN A 269 9.89 -15.96 0.75
CA ASN A 269 10.41 -15.52 2.05
C ASN A 269 9.31 -15.58 3.12
N LYS A 270 8.94 -14.45 3.73
CA LYS A 270 8.01 -14.40 4.86
C LYS A 270 6.54 -14.19 4.47
N SER A 271 6.26 -13.60 3.30
CA SER A 271 4.90 -13.21 2.91
C SER A 271 4.30 -14.12 1.84
N VAL A 272 2.97 -14.18 1.82
CA VAL A 272 2.15 -14.71 0.72
C VAL A 272 1.36 -13.59 0.08
N HIS A 273 1.14 -13.69 -1.24
CA HIS A 273 0.42 -12.72 -2.05
C HIS A 273 -0.86 -13.39 -2.56
N GLY A 274 -2.01 -13.02 -2.04
CA GLY A 274 -3.31 -13.45 -2.55
C GLY A 274 -3.81 -12.48 -3.63
N TRP A 275 -4.08 -13.00 -4.83
CA TRP A 275 -4.59 -12.19 -5.94
C TRP A 275 -6.09 -12.43 -6.09
N ALA A 276 -6.89 -11.42 -5.82
CA ALA A 276 -8.34 -11.47 -5.99
C ALA A 276 -8.76 -10.58 -7.16
N VAL A 277 -9.80 -10.99 -7.89
CA VAL A 277 -10.35 -10.20 -8.99
C VAL A 277 -10.84 -8.84 -8.47
N ALA A 278 -10.46 -7.76 -9.15
CA ALA A 278 -10.83 -6.40 -8.78
C ALA A 278 -12.22 -6.04 -9.30
N GLU A 279 -13.25 -6.58 -8.66
CA GLU A 279 -14.67 -6.32 -8.96
C GLU A 279 -15.34 -5.43 -7.89
N GLU A 280 -16.60 -5.07 -8.10
CA GLU A 280 -17.36 -4.14 -7.22
C GLU A 280 -17.35 -4.56 -5.74
N GLY A 281 -17.43 -5.87 -5.46
CA GLY A 281 -17.41 -6.42 -4.09
C GLY A 281 -16.04 -6.38 -3.39
N ILE A 282 -14.96 -6.02 -4.08
CA ILE A 282 -13.60 -6.15 -3.54
C ILE A 282 -13.30 -5.15 -2.42
N GLU A 283 -14.00 -4.02 -2.36
CA GLU A 283 -13.76 -2.99 -1.34
C GLU A 283 -14.15 -3.45 0.07
N ARG A 284 -15.16 -4.32 0.19
CA ARG A 284 -15.49 -5.00 1.45
C ARG A 284 -14.30 -5.82 1.94
N TRP A 285 -13.67 -6.57 1.05
CA TRP A 285 -12.51 -7.40 1.37
C TRP A 285 -11.28 -6.58 1.69
N ARG A 286 -11.10 -5.46 0.98
CA ARG A 286 -10.06 -4.48 1.29
C ARG A 286 -10.17 -3.97 2.73
N GLY A 287 -11.37 -3.64 3.19
CA GLY A 287 -11.63 -3.28 4.61
C GLY A 287 -11.23 -4.40 5.57
N PHE A 288 -11.69 -5.62 5.30
CA PHE A 288 -11.37 -6.82 6.08
C PHE A 288 -9.87 -7.10 6.22
N PHE A 289 -9.13 -7.10 5.11
CA PHE A 289 -7.70 -7.35 5.12
C PHE A 289 -6.91 -6.22 5.80
N LEU A 290 -7.31 -4.96 5.61
CA LEU A 290 -6.70 -3.83 6.32
C LEU A 290 -6.92 -3.92 7.84
N ALA A 291 -8.12 -4.31 8.27
CA ALA A 291 -8.42 -4.53 9.69
C ALA A 291 -7.58 -5.68 10.30
N SER A 292 -7.16 -6.62 9.44
CA SER A 292 -6.32 -7.77 9.79
C SER A 292 -4.82 -7.50 9.64
N GLY A 293 -4.40 -6.27 9.33
CA GLY A 293 -2.99 -5.87 9.27
C GLY A 293 -2.30 -6.02 7.90
N PHE A 294 -3.04 -6.38 6.84
CA PHE A 294 -2.47 -6.49 5.50
C PHE A 294 -1.97 -5.13 4.97
N CYS A 295 -0.93 -5.17 4.16
CA CYS A 295 -0.28 -3.97 3.63
C CYS A 295 -1.20 -3.21 2.66
N GLN A 296 -1.56 -1.97 3.00
CA GLN A 296 -2.36 -1.13 2.08
C GLN A 296 -1.65 -0.84 0.76
N LYS A 297 -0.31 -0.80 0.74
CA LYS A 297 0.45 -0.44 -0.46
C LYS A 297 0.29 -1.50 -1.57
N THR A 298 0.22 -2.78 -1.22
CA THR A 298 0.07 -3.90 -2.17
C THR A 298 -1.30 -3.96 -2.81
N MET A 299 -2.31 -3.39 -2.16
CA MET A 299 -3.66 -3.26 -2.70
C MET A 299 -3.81 -2.15 -3.78
N ARG A 300 -2.75 -1.34 -3.99
CA ARG A 300 -2.73 -0.29 -5.03
C ARG A 300 -2.56 -0.93 -6.40
N ALA A 301 -3.28 -0.41 -7.39
CA ALA A 301 -3.33 -0.95 -8.75
C ALA A 301 -1.93 -1.14 -9.39
N THR A 302 -1.05 -0.16 -9.20
CA THR A 302 0.26 -0.18 -9.83
C THR A 302 1.31 -0.95 -9.04
N GLN A 303 1.06 -1.35 -7.79
CA GLN A 303 2.13 -1.85 -6.92
C GLN A 303 2.74 -3.15 -7.46
N PRO A 304 4.09 -3.28 -7.49
CA PRO A 304 4.74 -4.54 -7.85
C PRO A 304 4.43 -5.61 -6.82
N ALA A 305 4.16 -6.80 -7.32
CA ALA A 305 3.94 -8.01 -6.55
C ALA A 305 4.77 -9.16 -7.12
N ARG A 306 4.85 -10.25 -6.38
CA ARG A 306 5.69 -11.40 -6.67
C ARG A 306 5.13 -12.19 -7.86
N LEU A 307 6.03 -12.58 -8.78
CA LEU A 307 5.71 -13.40 -9.94
C LEU A 307 5.98 -14.87 -9.60
N ALA A 308 4.93 -15.70 -9.63
CA ALA A 308 5.08 -17.13 -9.36
C ALA A 308 6.01 -17.78 -10.40
N GLY A 309 6.79 -18.75 -9.97
CA GLY A 309 7.83 -19.39 -10.78
C GLY A 309 9.16 -18.63 -10.83
N ALA A 310 9.22 -17.36 -10.43
CA ALA A 310 10.46 -16.61 -10.49
C ALA A 310 11.41 -16.93 -9.32
N THR A 311 12.72 -16.96 -9.60
CA THR A 311 13.76 -17.15 -8.57
C THR A 311 14.10 -15.83 -7.90
N ARG A 312 13.83 -15.74 -6.60
CA ARG A 312 14.26 -14.65 -5.75
C ARG A 312 15.69 -14.87 -5.28
N ARG A 313 16.56 -13.93 -5.65
CA ARG A 313 17.95 -13.86 -5.19
C ARG A 313 18.07 -13.03 -3.92
N PHE A 314 18.95 -13.44 -3.03
CA PHE A 314 19.25 -12.70 -1.81
C PHE A 314 20.71 -12.24 -1.81
N GLU A 315 20.91 -10.93 -1.63
CA GLU A 315 22.25 -10.33 -1.57
C GLU A 315 22.96 -10.61 -0.24
N ASP A 316 22.22 -11.07 0.78
CA ASP A 316 22.73 -11.38 2.12
C ASP A 316 23.28 -12.82 2.26
N GLY A 317 23.50 -13.51 1.14
CA GLY A 317 24.06 -14.87 1.10
C GLY A 317 23.07 -15.99 1.41
N ARG A 318 21.79 -15.69 1.67
CA ARG A 318 20.75 -16.71 1.78
C ARG A 318 20.56 -17.44 0.45
N PRO A 319 20.17 -18.73 0.48
CA PRO A 319 19.93 -19.48 -0.74
C PRO A 319 18.80 -18.84 -1.55
N ASP A 320 18.97 -18.86 -2.88
CA ASP A 320 17.93 -18.48 -3.82
C ASP A 320 16.66 -19.29 -3.56
N THR A 321 15.50 -18.65 -3.68
CA THR A 321 14.21 -19.27 -3.41
C THR A 321 13.28 -19.10 -4.59
N ILE A 322 12.51 -20.12 -4.91
CA ILE A 322 11.47 -20.02 -5.92
C ILE A 322 10.23 -19.37 -5.29
N GLN A 323 9.64 -18.40 -5.99
CA GLN A 323 8.33 -17.86 -5.66
C GLN A 323 7.27 -18.88 -6.06
N ARG A 324 6.75 -19.65 -5.11
CA ARG A 324 5.91 -20.82 -5.40
C ARG A 324 4.45 -20.42 -5.64
N LEU A 325 3.83 -21.01 -6.66
CA LEU A 325 2.38 -20.99 -6.80
C LEU A 325 1.79 -21.98 -5.79
N LEU A 326 0.94 -21.50 -4.88
CA LEU A 326 0.31 -22.30 -3.82
C LEU A 326 -1.18 -22.55 -4.06
N TYR A 327 -1.82 -21.75 -4.90
CA TYR A 327 -3.25 -21.87 -5.21
C TYR A 327 -3.51 -21.27 -6.58
N LEU A 328 -4.37 -21.91 -7.38
CA LEU A 328 -4.79 -21.41 -8.70
C LEU A 328 -6.24 -21.76 -8.99
N ASN A 329 -7.06 -20.74 -9.22
CA ASN A 329 -8.47 -20.84 -9.57
C ASN A 329 -8.78 -20.00 -10.80
N GLN A 330 -8.55 -20.56 -11.99
CA GLN A 330 -8.83 -19.88 -13.26
C GLN A 330 -10.32 -19.58 -13.45
N LYS A 331 -11.21 -20.40 -12.88
CA LYS A 331 -12.67 -20.20 -12.96
C LYS A 331 -13.12 -18.93 -12.22
N ALA A 332 -12.37 -18.47 -11.22
CA ALA A 332 -12.64 -17.20 -10.55
C ALA A 332 -12.42 -15.98 -11.46
N VAL A 333 -11.72 -16.13 -12.59
CA VAL A 333 -11.33 -15.04 -13.47
C VAL A 333 -12.37 -14.87 -14.60
N PRO A 334 -13.21 -13.81 -14.56
CA PRO A 334 -14.39 -13.73 -15.42
C PRO A 334 -14.08 -13.52 -16.91
N TRP A 335 -12.88 -13.09 -17.26
CA TRP A 335 -12.48 -12.88 -18.66
C TRP A 335 -11.75 -14.08 -19.29
N LEU A 336 -11.59 -15.18 -18.56
CA LEU A 336 -11.07 -16.44 -19.11
C LEU A 336 -12.20 -17.42 -19.48
N ASN A 337 -13.45 -17.10 -19.10
CA ASN A 337 -14.62 -17.96 -19.28
C ASN A 337 -15.56 -17.41 -20.35
#